data_AF-A0A067T1S0-F1
#
_entry.id   AF-A0A067T1S0-F1
#
_cell.length_a   1.000
_cell.length_b   1.000
_cell.length_c   1.000
_cell.angle_alpha   90.00
_cell.angle_beta   90.00
_cell.angle_gamma   90.00
#
_symmetry.space_group_name_H-M   'P 1'
#
loop_
_entity.id
_entity.type
_entity.pdbx_description
1 polymer ?
#
loop_
_entity_poly.entity_id
_entity_poly.type
_entity_poly.pdbx_seq_one_letter_code
_entity_poly.pdbx_strand_id
1 'polypeptide(L)'
;MPATTASLSILRGLRGIQAARYARLASGSIMTFDYAMTFDREVDLIWKSKWSFVKILFLTNRYYALGSVIYNNYVFLTSNLDTTVCANFYQWQSWTGLIGSMLTEGILQLRVYALYANNKWIIAIVFTSFILCSAAAAWVVGYSLSSFQGVQLAWPRGGKFCSNLSPPRLFYVFWIPILAFEAFLCSLALIRGFQASEYSGSLLNRGQRLLHILIRDSLLYFLA
;
A
#
# COMPACT_ATOMS: atom_id res chain seq x y z
N MET A 1 -17.31 24.84 32.51
CA MET A 1 -17.39 23.43 32.09
C MET A 1 -17.00 23.12 30.62
N PRO A 2 -16.98 24.05 29.64
CA PRO A 2 -16.51 23.71 28.26
C PRO A 2 -14.98 23.70 28.08
N ALA A 3 -14.21 24.30 28.98
CA ALA A 3 -12.75 24.36 28.88
C ALA A 3 -12.04 23.02 29.20
N THR A 4 -12.65 22.19 30.06
CA THR A 4 -12.11 20.87 30.45
C THR A 4 -12.31 19.82 29.36
N THR A 5 -13.41 19.87 28.59
CA THR A 5 -13.64 18.96 27.47
C THR A 5 -12.74 19.28 26.27
N ALA A 6 -12.50 20.58 26.00
CA ALA A 6 -11.59 21.04 24.95
C ALA A 6 -10.12 20.68 25.23
N SER A 7 -9.67 20.79 26.48
CA SER A 7 -8.30 20.39 26.86
C SER A 7 -8.10 18.86 26.78
N LEU A 8 -9.12 18.07 27.11
CA LEU A 8 -9.08 16.61 27.02
C LEU A 8 -9.07 16.11 25.57
N SER A 9 -9.79 16.76 24.64
CA SER A 9 -9.75 16.44 23.21
C SER A 9 -8.39 16.78 22.59
N ILE A 10 -7.79 17.91 22.96
CA ILE A 10 -6.43 18.28 22.54
C ILE A 10 -5.41 17.26 23.05
N LEU A 11 -5.46 16.87 24.32
CA LEU A 11 -4.57 15.85 24.90
C LEU A 11 -4.70 14.49 24.21
N ARG A 12 -5.92 14.04 23.89
CA ARG A 12 -6.15 12.81 23.12
C ARG A 12 -5.54 12.90 21.72
N GLY A 13 -5.73 14.03 21.04
CA GLY A 13 -5.15 14.28 19.71
C GLY A 13 -3.62 14.23 19.73
N LEU A 14 -2.99 14.91 20.70
CA LEU A 14 -1.54 14.89 20.89
C LEU A 14 -1.01 13.47 21.15
N ARG A 15 -1.67 12.70 22.03
CA ARG A 15 -1.30 11.31 22.32
C ARG A 15 -1.42 10.41 21.08
N GLY A 16 -2.48 10.58 20.29
CA GLY A 16 -2.68 9.86 19.03
C GLY A 16 -1.57 10.15 18.01
N ILE A 17 -1.19 11.42 17.86
CA ILE A 17 -0.10 11.83 16.96
C ILE A 17 1.23 11.23 17.42
N GLN A 18 1.52 11.27 18.72
CA GLN A 18 2.75 10.70 19.28
C GLN A 18 2.81 9.18 19.10
N ALA A 19 1.70 8.48 19.34
CA ALA A 19 1.59 7.05 19.07
C ALA A 19 1.82 6.74 17.58
N ALA A 20 1.23 7.51 16.67
CA ALA A 20 1.43 7.35 15.24
C ALA A 20 2.90 7.59 14.81
N ARG A 21 3.60 8.54 15.43
CA ARG A 21 5.03 8.78 15.18
C ARG A 21 5.88 7.59 15.59
N TYR A 22 5.70 7.07 16.80
CA TYR A 22 6.45 5.90 17.26
C TYR A 22 6.11 4.65 16.43
N ALA A 23 4.83 4.44 16.09
CA ALA A 23 4.42 3.33 15.25
C ALA A 23 5.05 3.40 13.85
N ARG A 24 5.12 4.59 13.25
CA ARG A 24 5.78 4.78 11.94
C ARG A 24 7.28 4.52 11.98
N LEU A 25 7.96 5.03 13.01
CA LEU A 25 9.39 4.78 13.19
C LEU A 25 9.66 3.28 13.39
N ALA A 26 8.89 2.63 14.27
CA ALA A 26 9.01 1.19 14.52
C ALA A 26 8.73 0.37 13.25
N SER A 27 7.65 0.68 12.53
CA SER A 27 7.32 0.04 11.25
C SER A 27 8.43 0.23 10.21
N GLY A 28 8.99 1.45 10.11
CA GLY A 28 10.11 1.73 9.22
C GLY A 28 11.36 0.92 9.57
N SER A 29 11.71 0.82 10.86
CA SER A 29 12.82 0.00 11.33
C SER A 29 12.64 -1.48 11.02
N ILE A 30 11.44 -2.03 11.27
CA ILE A 30 11.10 -3.43 10.95
C ILE A 30 11.24 -3.67 9.45
N MET A 31 10.74 -2.75 8.62
CA MET A 31 10.84 -2.85 7.17
C MET A 31 12.29 -2.82 6.70
N THR A 32 13.12 -1.90 7.19
CA THR A 32 14.54 -1.86 6.84
C THR A 32 15.28 -3.13 7.27
N PHE A 33 14.94 -3.66 8.46
CA PHE A 33 15.53 -4.91 8.95
C PHE A 33 15.17 -6.12 8.06
N ASP A 34 13.90 -6.27 7.69
CA ASP A 34 13.46 -7.34 6.79
C ASP A 34 14.16 -7.28 5.42
N TYR A 35 14.38 -6.07 4.92
CA TYR A 35 15.11 -5.86 3.68
C TYR A 35 16.58 -6.26 3.78
N ALA A 36 17.25 -5.88 4.87
CA ALA A 36 18.63 -6.28 5.11
C ALA A 36 18.78 -7.81 5.19
N MET A 37 17.85 -8.48 5.88
CA MET A 37 17.83 -9.94 6.02
C MET A 37 17.58 -10.68 4.71
N THR A 38 16.80 -10.09 3.80
CA THR A 38 16.44 -10.72 2.52
C THR A 38 17.36 -10.33 1.36
N PHE A 39 18.27 -9.38 1.56
CA PHE A 39 19.13 -8.82 0.52
C PHE A 39 20.08 -9.85 -0.11
N ASP A 40 20.70 -10.72 0.68
CA ASP A 40 21.60 -11.78 0.19
C ASP A 40 20.91 -12.68 -0.85
N ARG A 41 19.71 -13.17 -0.50
CA ARG A 41 18.87 -13.98 -1.39
C ARG A 41 18.37 -13.19 -2.60
N GLU A 42 18.10 -11.90 -2.44
CA GLU A 42 17.68 -11.01 -3.54
C GLU A 42 18.76 -10.90 -4.60
N VAL A 43 20.02 -10.69 -4.19
CA VAL A 43 21.16 -10.59 -5.10
C VAL A 43 21.34 -11.91 -5.86
N ASP A 44 21.26 -13.03 -5.17
CA ASP A 44 21.45 -14.33 -5.80
C ASP A 44 20.32 -14.73 -6.75
N LEU A 45 19.06 -14.50 -6.38
CA LEU A 45 17.90 -14.98 -7.13
C LEU A 45 17.41 -13.98 -8.19
N ILE A 46 17.51 -12.68 -7.91
CA ILE A 46 16.86 -11.64 -8.73
C ILE A 46 17.90 -10.89 -9.54
N TRP A 47 19.00 -10.45 -8.93
CA TRP A 47 19.98 -9.61 -9.61
C TRP A 47 20.71 -10.38 -10.72
N LYS A 48 21.11 -11.62 -10.45
CA LYS A 48 21.76 -12.53 -11.42
C LYS A 48 20.81 -13.04 -12.51
N SER A 49 19.49 -12.94 -12.32
CA SER A 49 18.50 -13.38 -13.31
C SER A 49 18.35 -12.40 -14.47
N LYS A 50 17.92 -12.90 -15.64
CA LYS A 50 17.68 -12.10 -16.86
C LYS A 50 16.65 -11.00 -16.59
N TRP A 51 16.81 -9.87 -17.29
CA TRP A 51 15.83 -8.78 -17.22
C TRP A 51 14.47 -9.25 -17.75
N SER A 52 13.45 -9.15 -16.90
CA SER A 52 12.07 -9.47 -17.22
C SER A 52 11.15 -8.41 -16.61
N PHE A 53 9.94 -8.29 -17.16
CA PHE A 53 8.93 -7.37 -16.63
C PHE A 53 8.65 -7.63 -15.13
N VAL A 54 8.60 -8.90 -14.73
CA VAL A 54 8.39 -9.31 -13.32
C VAL A 54 9.52 -8.82 -12.42
N LYS A 55 10.78 -8.91 -12.87
CA LYS A 55 11.95 -8.41 -12.14
C LYS A 55 11.88 -6.90 -11.92
N ILE A 56 11.54 -6.14 -12.98
CA ILE A 56 11.40 -4.68 -12.89
C ILE A 56 10.30 -4.30 -11.91
N LEU A 57 9.12 -4.91 -12.03
CA LEU A 57 7.99 -4.60 -11.15
C LEU A 57 8.30 -4.91 -9.69
N PHE A 58 8.95 -6.05 -9.41
CA PHE A 58 9.36 -6.43 -8.07
C PHE A 58 10.35 -5.43 -7.47
N LEU A 59 11.42 -5.09 -8.20
CA LEU A 59 12.42 -4.14 -7.72
C LEU A 59 11.80 -2.76 -7.51
N THR A 60 10.97 -2.29 -8.45
CA THR A 60 10.29 -1.00 -8.31
C THR A 60 9.42 -0.97 -7.07
N ASN A 61 8.56 -1.98 -6.83
CA ASN A 61 7.72 -2.03 -5.61
C ASN A 61 8.60 -1.96 -4.34
N ARG A 62 9.64 -2.79 -4.29
CA ARG A 62 10.55 -2.92 -3.15
C ARG A 62 11.29 -1.62 -2.83
N TYR A 63 12.00 -1.04 -3.80
CA TYR A 63 12.78 0.18 -3.57
C TYR A 63 11.90 1.44 -3.46
N TYR A 64 10.74 1.47 -4.12
CA TYR A 64 9.77 2.55 -3.97
C TYR A 64 9.22 2.61 -2.54
N ALA A 65 8.85 1.47 -1.97
CA ALA A 65 8.40 1.39 -0.58
C ALA A 65 9.46 1.90 0.40
N LEU A 66 10.72 1.47 0.26
CA LEU A 66 11.83 2.01 1.08
C LEU A 66 11.99 3.52 0.94
N GLY A 67 12.05 4.02 -0.29
CA GLY A 67 12.19 5.45 -0.57
C GLY A 67 11.07 6.27 0.06
N SER A 68 9.83 5.76 -0.02
CA SER A 68 8.68 6.39 0.61
C SER A 68 8.84 6.48 2.13
N VAL A 69 9.28 5.41 2.81
CA VAL A 69 9.46 5.38 4.25
C VAL A 69 10.59 6.30 4.70
N ILE A 70 11.71 6.34 3.97
CA ILE A 70 12.82 7.25 4.27
C ILE A 70 12.36 8.70 4.17
N TYR A 71 11.68 9.07 3.08
CA TYR A 71 11.16 10.42 2.90
C TYR A 71 10.13 10.80 3.98
N ASN A 72 9.22 9.89 4.32
CA ASN A 72 8.27 10.11 5.40
C ASN A 72 9.00 10.42 6.71
N ASN A 73 9.97 9.61 7.10
CA ASN A 73 10.74 9.83 8.32
C ASN A 73 11.51 11.16 8.29
N TYR A 74 12.11 11.52 7.16
CA TYR A 74 12.82 12.79 6.98
C TYR A 74 11.91 14.00 7.25
N VAL A 75 10.71 14.03 6.67
CA VAL A 75 9.76 15.13 6.89
C VAL A 75 9.29 15.19 8.33
N PHE A 76 9.15 14.03 9.00
CA PHE A 76 8.75 13.98 10.41
C PHE A 76 9.84 14.38 11.41
N LEU A 77 11.12 14.19 11.06
CA LEU A 77 12.28 14.54 11.89
C LEU A 77 12.71 16.01 11.71
N THR A 78 12.34 16.63 10.59
CA THR A 78 12.65 18.04 10.31
C THR A 78 11.89 18.99 11.23
N SER A 79 12.61 19.95 11.82
CA SER A 79 12.04 21.02 12.67
C SER A 79 11.46 22.19 11.88
N ASN A 80 11.90 22.37 10.63
CA ASN A 80 11.52 23.46 9.73
C ASN A 80 10.26 23.12 8.92
N LEU A 81 9.14 22.91 9.61
CA LEU A 81 7.85 22.74 8.94
C LEU A 81 7.24 24.10 8.64
N ASP A 82 6.84 24.28 7.39
CA ASP A 82 6.04 25.40 6.92
C ASP A 82 4.70 24.89 6.34
N THR A 83 3.69 25.75 6.20
CA THR A 83 2.37 25.36 5.65
C THR A 83 2.49 24.74 4.26
N THR A 84 3.38 25.28 3.41
CA THR A 84 3.65 24.74 2.07
C THR A 84 4.26 23.33 2.13
N VAL A 85 5.20 23.11 3.06
CA VAL A 85 5.81 21.78 3.27
C VAL A 85 4.77 20.77 3.73
N CYS A 86 3.85 21.18 4.62
CA CYS A 86 2.74 20.34 5.04
C CYS A 86 1.82 19.98 3.87
N ALA A 87 1.40 20.94 3.05
CA ALA A 87 0.55 20.65 1.89
C ALA A 87 1.22 19.69 0.90
N ASN A 88 2.50 19.93 0.58
CA ASN A 88 3.28 19.08 -0.30
C ASN A 88 3.46 17.67 0.28
N PHE A 89 3.65 17.54 1.59
CA PHE A 89 3.75 16.25 2.26
C PHE A 89 2.47 15.41 2.15
N TYR A 90 1.30 16.03 2.29
CA TYR A 90 0.03 15.32 2.13
C TYR A 90 -0.25 14.93 0.68
N GLN A 91 0.12 15.78 -0.29
CA GLN A 91 0.07 15.43 -1.71
C GLN A 91 0.99 14.24 -2.00
N TRP A 92 2.24 14.31 -1.53
CA TRP A 92 3.20 13.21 -1.62
C TRP A 92 2.61 11.93 -1.04
N GLN A 93 2.13 11.95 0.20
CA GLN A 93 1.58 10.77 0.87
C GLN A 93 0.40 10.15 0.12
N SER A 94 -0.47 10.96 -0.48
CA SER A 94 -1.63 10.49 -1.24
C SER A 94 -1.23 9.83 -2.57
N TRP A 95 -0.38 10.50 -3.34
CA TRP A 95 0.11 9.96 -4.62
C TRP A 95 1.01 8.74 -4.42
N THR A 96 1.85 8.76 -3.40
CA THR A 96 2.71 7.63 -3.07
C THR A 96 1.92 6.42 -2.61
N GLY A 97 0.85 6.60 -1.84
CA GLY A 97 -0.08 5.53 -1.52
C GLY A 97 -0.69 4.90 -2.78
N LEU A 98 -1.20 5.73 -3.69
CA LEU A 98 -1.82 5.28 -4.94
C LEU A 98 -0.84 4.52 -5.84
N ILE A 99 0.37 5.03 -6.02
CA ILE A 99 1.42 4.35 -6.79
C ILE A 99 1.82 3.02 -6.12
N GLY A 100 1.95 3.01 -4.80
CA GLY A 100 2.25 1.79 -4.04
C GLY A 100 1.17 0.72 -4.20
N SER A 101 -0.11 1.11 -4.16
CA SER A 101 -1.24 0.22 -4.42
C SER A 101 -1.20 -0.33 -5.85
N MET A 102 -1.00 0.52 -6.87
CA MET A 102 -0.88 0.08 -8.27
C MET A 102 0.26 -0.94 -8.48
N LEU A 103 1.41 -0.71 -7.86
CA LEU A 103 2.54 -1.64 -7.93
C LEU A 103 2.21 -2.99 -7.29
N THR A 104 1.47 -2.99 -6.19
CA THR A 104 1.07 -4.21 -5.48
C THR A 104 -0.01 -4.97 -6.25
N GLU A 105 -1.02 -4.26 -6.74
CA GLU A 105 -2.05 -4.79 -7.64
C GLU A 105 -1.42 -5.41 -8.90
N GLY A 106 -0.39 -4.78 -9.48
CA GLY A 106 0.34 -5.34 -10.62
C GLY A 106 0.98 -6.70 -10.30
N ILE A 107 1.54 -6.88 -9.09
CA ILE A 107 2.10 -8.17 -8.66
C ILE A 107 1.00 -9.21 -8.50
N LEU A 108 -0.14 -8.84 -7.91
CA LEU A 108 -1.29 -9.74 -7.77
C LEU A 108 -1.85 -10.16 -9.13
N GLN A 109 -1.91 -9.25 -10.10
CA GLN A 109 -2.33 -9.55 -11.47
C GLN A 109 -1.37 -10.52 -12.17
N LEU A 110 -0.05 -10.36 -12.00
CA LEU A 110 0.93 -11.30 -12.53
C LEU A 110 0.74 -12.71 -11.96
N ARG A 111 0.38 -12.83 -10.68
CA ARG A 111 0.06 -14.12 -10.05
C ARG A 111 -1.19 -14.74 -10.67
N VAL A 112 -2.25 -13.97 -10.86
CA VAL A 112 -3.49 -14.45 -11.53
C VAL A 112 -3.21 -14.83 -12.99
N TYR A 113 -2.41 -14.05 -13.70
CA TYR A 113 -1.96 -14.35 -15.07
C TYR A 113 -1.28 -15.73 -15.15
N ALA A 114 -0.34 -16.00 -14.23
CA ALA A 114 0.33 -17.29 -14.16
C ALA A 114 -0.64 -18.45 -13.81
N LEU A 115 -1.63 -18.20 -12.95
CA LEU A 115 -2.63 -19.18 -12.52
C LEU A 115 -3.60 -19.59 -13.65
N TYR A 116 -3.96 -18.65 -14.52
CA TYR A 116 -4.92 -18.86 -15.60
C TYR A 116 -4.30 -19.25 -16.93
N ALA A 117 -3.03 -19.66 -16.94
CA ALA A 117 -2.31 -20.23 -18.10
C ALA A 117 -2.53 -19.46 -19.41
N ASN A 118 -2.47 -18.13 -19.35
CA ASN A 118 -2.62 -17.23 -20.51
C ASN A 118 -4.01 -17.18 -21.18
N ASN A 119 -5.10 -17.46 -20.46
CA ASN A 119 -6.43 -17.19 -21.00
C ASN A 119 -6.62 -15.67 -21.24
N LYS A 120 -6.50 -15.25 -22.50
CA LYS A 120 -6.51 -13.84 -22.94
C LYS A 120 -7.77 -13.08 -22.52
N TRP A 121 -8.91 -13.76 -22.41
CA TRP A 121 -10.16 -13.15 -21.96
C TRP A 121 -10.09 -12.67 -20.52
N ILE A 122 -9.55 -13.51 -19.63
CA ILE A 122 -9.48 -13.21 -18.20
C ILE A 122 -8.44 -12.11 -17.96
N ILE A 123 -7.34 -12.13 -18.71
CA ILE A 123 -6.34 -11.07 -18.68
C ILE A 123 -6.94 -9.75 -19.14
N ALA A 124 -7.73 -9.75 -20.21
CA ALA A 124 -8.42 -8.54 -20.67
C ALA A 124 -9.36 -7.99 -19.62
N ILE A 125 -10.18 -8.83 -18.96
CA ILE A 125 -11.10 -8.42 -17.88
C ILE A 125 -10.33 -7.86 -16.68
N VAL A 126 -9.27 -8.54 -16.24
CA VAL A 126 -8.45 -8.10 -15.11
C VAL A 126 -7.79 -6.75 -15.41
N PHE A 127 -7.24 -6.60 -16.62
CA PHE A 127 -6.57 -5.37 -17.03
C PHE A 127 -7.55 -4.19 -17.19
N THR A 128 -8.73 -4.41 -17.78
CA THR A 128 -9.74 -3.35 -17.89
C THR A 128 -10.28 -2.93 -16.53
N SER A 129 -10.54 -3.90 -15.64
CA SER A 129 -10.96 -3.63 -14.27
C SER A 129 -9.88 -2.85 -13.49
N PHE A 130 -8.60 -3.17 -13.69
CA PHE A 130 -7.49 -2.46 -13.08
C PHE A 130 -7.48 -0.98 -13.49
N ILE A 131 -7.57 -0.69 -14.79
CA ILE A 131 -7.58 0.68 -15.30
C ILE A 131 -8.79 1.45 -14.76
N LEU A 132 -9.96 0.83 -14.69
CA LEU A 132 -11.17 1.47 -14.17
C LEU A 132 -11.06 1.81 -12.68
N CYS A 133 -10.64 0.85 -11.84
CA CYS A 133 -10.48 1.06 -10.40
C CYS A 133 -9.37 2.07 -10.10
N SER A 134 -8.25 1.99 -10.83
CA SER A 134 -7.14 2.93 -10.74
C SER A 134 -7.56 4.36 -11.09
N ALA A 135 -8.31 4.54 -12.18
CA ALA A 135 -8.83 5.84 -12.59
C ALA A 135 -9.80 6.41 -11.55
N ALA A 136 -10.69 5.58 -11.01
CA ALA A 136 -11.60 5.98 -9.94
C ALA A 136 -10.84 6.41 -8.67
N ALA A 137 -9.84 5.65 -8.25
CA ALA A 137 -9.01 6.00 -7.09
C ALA A 137 -8.24 7.31 -7.33
N ALA A 138 -7.64 7.50 -8.51
CA ALA A 138 -6.90 8.71 -8.87
C ALA A 138 -7.82 9.94 -8.89
N TRP A 139 -9.04 9.81 -9.40
CA TRP A 139 -10.04 10.87 -9.38
C TRP A 139 -10.40 11.28 -7.95
N VAL A 140 -10.67 10.32 -7.07
CA VAL A 140 -11.00 10.58 -5.66
C VAL A 140 -9.85 11.27 -4.94
N VAL A 141 -8.61 10.85 -5.18
CA VAL A 141 -7.41 11.49 -4.61
C VAL A 141 -7.27 12.93 -5.11
N GLY A 142 -7.39 13.16 -6.43
CA GLY A 142 -7.30 14.50 -7.02
C GLY A 142 -8.37 15.46 -6.48
N TYR A 143 -9.61 14.99 -6.36
CA TYR A 143 -10.70 15.77 -5.78
C TYR A 143 -10.51 16.04 -4.28
N SER A 144 -9.98 15.06 -3.54
CA SER A 144 -9.72 15.23 -2.10
C SER A 144 -8.58 16.21 -1.84
N LEU A 145 -7.56 16.22 -2.70
CA LEU A 145 -6.41 17.14 -2.61
C LEU A 145 -6.76 18.57 -3.02
N SER A 146 -7.71 18.79 -3.93
CA SER A 146 -8.13 20.16 -4.31
C SER A 146 -8.88 20.86 -3.18
N SER A 147 -9.54 20.10 -2.31
CA SER A 147 -10.25 20.61 -1.13
C SER A 147 -9.36 20.72 0.12
N PHE A 148 -8.05 20.47 -0.02
CA PHE A 148 -7.13 20.30 1.09
C PHE A 148 -6.45 21.62 1.50
N GLN A 149 -6.55 21.96 2.80
CA GLN A 149 -5.79 23.06 3.41
C GLN A 149 -4.93 22.52 4.55
N GLY A 150 -3.64 22.34 4.30
CA GLY A 150 -2.68 21.89 5.31
C GLY A 150 -2.26 23.05 6.21
N VAL A 151 -2.45 22.91 7.53
CA VAL A 151 -2.08 23.94 8.51
C VAL A 151 -1.00 23.41 9.45
N GLN A 152 -0.04 24.29 9.79
CA GLN A 152 0.99 24.01 10.79
C GLN A 152 0.47 24.35 12.19
N LEU A 153 0.61 23.41 13.13
CA LEU A 153 0.29 23.61 14.53
C LEU A 153 1.56 23.45 15.38
N ALA A 154 1.70 24.30 16.40
CA ALA A 154 2.82 24.26 17.33
C ALA A 154 2.60 23.20 18.42
N TRP A 155 3.63 22.40 18.70
CA TRP A 155 3.61 21.41 19.76
C TRP A 155 4.02 22.05 21.11
N PRO A 156 3.33 21.74 22.23
CA PRO A 156 3.59 22.37 23.53
C PRO A 156 5.00 22.17 24.10
N ARG A 157 5.72 21.13 23.69
CA ARG A 157 7.12 20.82 24.13
C ARG A 157 8.18 21.18 23.09
N GLY A 158 7.86 22.02 22.11
CA GLY A 158 8.73 22.35 20.97
C GLY A 158 8.53 21.39 19.80
N GLY A 159 8.64 21.94 18.58
CA GLY A 159 8.36 21.24 17.33
C GLY A 159 7.04 21.66 16.69
N LYS A 160 6.95 21.52 15.38
CA LYS A 160 5.74 21.79 14.59
C LYS A 160 5.13 20.46 14.11
N PHE A 161 3.87 20.46 13.76
CA PHE A 161 3.25 19.33 13.07
C PHE A 161 2.20 19.80 12.07
N CYS A 162 1.98 18.98 11.05
CA CYS A 162 0.98 19.22 10.02
C CYS A 162 -0.35 18.61 10.43
N SER A 163 -1.41 19.40 10.46
CA SER A 163 -2.76 18.95 10.78
C SER A 163 -3.79 19.56 9.84
N ASN A 164 -4.95 18.91 9.77
CA ASN A 164 -6.07 19.30 8.92
C ASN A 164 -7.21 19.74 9.82
N LEU A 165 -7.65 21.00 9.70
CA LEU A 165 -8.78 21.51 10.48
C LEU A 165 -10.13 20.96 9.98
N SER A 166 -10.20 20.54 8.71
CA SER A 166 -11.40 19.98 8.09
C SER A 166 -11.01 18.76 7.25
N PRO A 167 -10.83 17.56 7.85
CA PRO A 167 -10.63 16.35 7.06
C PRO A 167 -11.91 16.06 6.25
N PRO A 168 -11.85 16.07 4.91
CA PRO A 168 -13.03 15.71 4.11
C PRO A 168 -13.40 14.25 4.39
N ARG A 169 -14.69 13.98 4.61
CA ARG A 169 -15.21 12.62 4.86
C ARG A 169 -14.84 11.61 3.77
N LEU A 170 -14.55 12.11 2.58
CA LEU A 170 -14.17 11.34 1.40
C LEU A 170 -12.73 10.79 1.44
N PHE A 171 -11.90 11.15 2.43
CA PHE A 171 -10.54 10.61 2.53
C PHE A 171 -10.52 9.09 2.77
N TYR A 172 -11.58 8.46 3.27
CA TYR A 172 -11.62 7.00 3.39
C TYR A 172 -12.15 6.31 2.13
N VAL A 173 -12.83 7.05 1.25
CA VAL A 173 -13.49 6.51 0.07
C VAL A 173 -12.51 6.06 -1.01
N PHE A 174 -11.27 6.59 -1.01
CA PHE A 174 -10.25 6.16 -1.98
C PHE A 174 -9.84 4.69 -1.84
N TRP A 175 -9.99 4.10 -0.64
CA TRP A 175 -9.66 2.68 -0.41
C TRP A 175 -10.69 1.74 -1.02
N ILE A 176 -11.93 2.20 -1.26
CA ILE A 176 -13.02 1.33 -1.70
C ILE A 176 -12.73 0.71 -3.08
N PRO A 177 -12.35 1.47 -4.13
CA PRO A 177 -12.02 0.88 -5.43
C PRO A 177 -10.82 -0.08 -5.38
N ILE A 178 -9.83 0.23 -4.54
CA ILE A 178 -8.61 -0.57 -4.34
C ILE A 178 -8.98 -1.91 -3.71
N LEU A 179 -9.66 -1.89 -2.56
CA LEU A 179 -10.09 -3.09 -1.85
C LEU A 179 -11.08 -3.94 -2.68
N ALA A 180 -11.96 -3.29 -3.44
CA ALA A 180 -12.88 -3.99 -4.34
C ALA A 180 -12.11 -4.76 -5.42
N PHE A 181 -11.07 -4.16 -5.98
CA PHE A 181 -10.23 -4.83 -6.98
C PHE A 181 -9.37 -5.94 -6.38
N GLU A 182 -8.80 -5.75 -5.19
CA GLU A 182 -8.08 -6.80 -4.47
C GLU A 182 -9.00 -7.99 -4.14
N ALA A 183 -10.22 -7.74 -3.69
CA ALA A 183 -11.22 -8.77 -3.44
C ALA A 183 -11.60 -9.51 -4.73
N PHE A 184 -11.74 -8.80 -5.85
CA PHE A 184 -11.98 -9.40 -7.16
C PHE A 184 -10.83 -10.34 -7.56
N LEU A 185 -9.57 -9.90 -7.47
CA LEU A 185 -8.41 -10.75 -7.77
C LEU A 185 -8.32 -11.97 -6.84
N CYS A 186 -8.57 -11.76 -5.54
CA CYS A 186 -8.58 -12.83 -4.55
C CYS A 186 -9.66 -13.87 -4.86
N SER A 187 -10.86 -13.44 -5.25
CA SER A 187 -11.95 -14.33 -5.65
C SER A 187 -11.59 -15.19 -6.87
N LEU A 188 -10.94 -14.61 -7.89
CA LEU A 188 -10.46 -15.36 -9.07
C LEU A 188 -9.40 -16.40 -8.68
N ALA A 189 -8.47 -16.03 -7.81
CA ALA A 189 -7.45 -16.95 -7.30
C ALA A 189 -8.08 -18.13 -6.53
N LEU A 190 -9.10 -17.86 -5.70
CA LEU A 190 -9.84 -18.89 -4.96
C LEU A 190 -10.63 -19.82 -5.88
N ILE A 191 -11.38 -19.27 -6.84
CA ILE A 191 -12.18 -20.06 -7.80
C ILE A 191 -11.29 -21.06 -8.54
N ARG A 192 -10.10 -20.62 -9.01
CA ARG A 192 -9.14 -21.54 -9.63
C ARG A 192 -8.52 -22.52 -8.65
N GLY A 193 -8.27 -22.09 -7.42
CA GLY A 193 -7.88 -22.99 -6.33
C GLY A 193 -8.82 -24.17 -6.16
N PHE A 194 -10.11 -23.88 -6.03
CA PHE A 194 -11.14 -24.91 -5.87
C PHE A 194 -11.26 -25.80 -7.12
N GLN A 195 -11.31 -25.21 -8.32
CA GLN A 195 -11.38 -25.99 -9.57
C GLN A 195 -10.17 -26.92 -9.75
N ALA A 196 -8.96 -26.48 -9.39
CA ALA A 196 -7.75 -27.30 -9.46
C ALA A 196 -7.68 -28.39 -8.38
N SER A 197 -8.42 -28.24 -7.27
CA SER A 197 -8.55 -29.26 -6.23
C SER A 197 -9.55 -30.35 -6.59
N GLU A 198 -10.59 -30.01 -7.35
CA GLU A 198 -11.69 -30.91 -7.70
C GLU A 198 -11.34 -31.87 -8.86
N TYR A 199 -10.44 -31.46 -9.77
CA TYR A 199 -10.06 -32.22 -10.98
C TYR A 199 -8.90 -33.23 -10.79
N SER A 200 -8.76 -33.82 -9.60
CA SER A 200 -7.55 -34.53 -9.16
C SER A 200 -7.24 -35.81 -9.96
N GLY A 201 -6.33 -35.70 -10.94
CA GLY A 201 -5.64 -36.78 -11.64
C GLY A 201 -4.10 -36.63 -11.52
N SER A 202 -3.39 -37.75 -11.39
CA SER A 202 -2.07 -37.92 -10.73
C SER A 202 -0.83 -37.16 -11.25
N LEU A 203 -0.95 -36.28 -12.25
CA LEU A 203 0.18 -35.52 -12.82
C LEU A 203 0.37 -34.11 -12.22
N LEU A 204 -0.54 -33.65 -11.35
CA LEU A 204 -0.61 -32.25 -10.88
C LEU A 204 -0.05 -31.99 -9.46
N ASN A 205 0.64 -32.93 -8.83
CA ASN A 205 1.09 -32.78 -7.43
C ASN A 205 2.07 -31.61 -7.19
N ARG A 206 2.97 -31.32 -8.14
CA ARG A 206 3.98 -30.25 -7.97
C ARG A 206 3.41 -28.86 -8.23
N GLY A 207 2.47 -28.73 -9.17
CA GLY A 207 1.73 -27.50 -9.46
C GLY A 207 0.77 -27.12 -8.34
N GLN A 208 0.08 -28.10 -7.75
CA GLN A 208 -0.83 -27.88 -6.62
C GLN A 208 -0.14 -27.29 -5.38
N ARG A 209 1.09 -27.71 -5.07
CA ARG A 209 1.83 -27.14 -3.91
C ARG A 209 2.15 -25.66 -4.11
N LEU A 210 2.59 -25.26 -5.31
CA LEU A 210 2.84 -23.85 -5.65
C LEU A 210 1.56 -23.03 -5.65
N LEU A 211 0.48 -23.59 -6.21
CA LEU A 211 -0.83 -22.97 -6.29
C LEU A 211 -1.45 -22.75 -4.89
N HIS A 212 -1.35 -23.75 -4.01
CA HIS A 212 -1.79 -23.65 -2.62
C HIS A 212 -1.00 -22.60 -1.84
N ILE A 213 0.34 -22.55 -2.01
CA ILE A 213 1.18 -21.51 -1.38
C ILE A 213 0.74 -20.13 -1.86
N LEU A 214 0.54 -19.95 -3.17
CA LEU A 214 0.20 -18.66 -3.75
C LEU A 214 -1.19 -18.17 -3.29
N ILE A 215 -2.16 -19.07 -3.15
CA ILE A 215 -3.49 -18.74 -2.62
C ILE A 215 -3.43 -18.39 -1.13
N ARG A 216 -2.73 -19.20 -0.33
CA ARG A 216 -2.54 -18.93 1.10
C ARG A 216 -1.90 -17.57 1.32
N ASP A 217 -0.84 -17.26 0.56
CA ASP A 217 -0.12 -16.00 0.70
C ASP A 217 -0.99 -14.80 0.24
N SER A 218 -1.90 -15.00 -0.71
CA SER A 218 -2.85 -13.96 -1.15
C SER A 218 -3.98 -13.74 -0.12
N LEU A 219 -4.44 -14.79 0.56
CA LEU A 219 -5.41 -14.69 1.65
C LEU A 219 -4.81 -14.04 2.89
N LEU A 220 -3.59 -14.45 3.27
CA LEU A 220 -2.87 -13.83 4.38
C LEU A 220 -2.62 -12.35 4.11
N TYR A 221 -2.28 -11.98 2.88
CA TYR A 221 -2.14 -10.57 2.48
C TYR A 221 -3.47 -9.80 2.58
N PHE A 222 -4.59 -10.36 2.12
CA PHE A 222 -5.88 -9.68 2.15
C PHE A 222 -6.47 -9.52 3.56
N LEU A 223 -6.14 -10.42 4.48
CA LEU A 223 -6.65 -10.43 5.86
C LEU A 223 -5.77 -9.66 6.86
N ALA A 224 -4.50 -9.41 6.54
CA ALA A 224 -3.52 -8.74 7.40
C ALA A 224 -3.58 -7.22 7.26
#